data_AF-A0A661BUZ2-F1
#
_entry.id   AF-A0A661BUZ2-F1
#
_cell.length_a   1.000
_cell.length_b   1.000
_cell.length_c   1.000
_cell.angle_alpha   90.00
_cell.angle_beta   90.00
_cell.angle_gamma   90.00
#
_symmetry.space_group_name_H-M   'P 1'
#
loop_
_entity.id
_entity.type
_entity.pdbx_description
1 polymer ?
#
loop_
_entity_poly.entity_id
_entity_poly.type
_entity_poly.pdbx_seq_one_letter_code
_entity_poly.pdbx_strand_id
1 'polypeptide(L)'
;IPYQSVTGVSGYTLIYNSYGLVLVEHNHFESKEKAIKEEKDIISKRIIIERNAKRKRVSDTDIGKDIQLQVNDLKMLLASFRKGLIKER
;
A
#
# COMPACT_ATOMS: atom_id res chain seq x y z
N ILE A 1 9.27 32.25 2.44
CA ILE A 1 9.88 31.63 3.65
C ILE A 1 9.64 30.12 3.54
N PRO A 2 10.68 29.27 3.59
CA PRO A 2 10.50 27.82 3.50
C PRO A 2 9.53 27.30 4.57
N TYR A 3 8.55 26.48 4.19
CA TYR A 3 7.51 25.96 5.12
C TYR A 3 8.13 25.36 6.40
N GLN A 4 9.17 24.54 6.23
CA GLN A 4 9.93 23.94 7.34
C GLN A 4 10.55 24.97 8.29
N SER A 5 11.06 26.09 7.78
CA SER A 5 11.71 27.11 8.62
C SER A 5 10.73 27.85 9.54
N VAL A 6 9.42 27.73 9.29
CA VAL A 6 8.36 28.35 10.08
C VAL A 6 7.67 27.33 10.98
N THR A 7 7.46 26.10 10.50
CA THR A 7 6.65 25.09 11.18
C THR A 7 7.47 23.98 11.86
N GLY A 8 8.75 23.83 11.53
CA GLY A 8 9.60 22.71 11.96
C GLY A 8 9.27 21.38 11.28
N VAL A 9 8.25 21.34 10.43
CA VAL A 9 7.78 20.14 9.73
C VAL A 9 8.65 19.88 8.50
N SER A 10 9.23 18.68 8.40
CA SER A 10 10.08 18.28 7.27
C SER A 10 9.29 17.83 6.05
N GLY A 11 7.99 17.56 6.21
CA GLY A 11 7.10 17.26 5.09
C GLY A 11 5.93 16.38 5.51
N TYR A 12 5.07 16.10 4.53
CA TYR A 12 3.93 15.21 4.70
C TYR A 12 4.04 14.02 3.75
N THR A 13 3.54 12.86 4.19
CA THR A 13 3.34 11.69 3.32
C THR A 13 1.88 11.32 3.33
N LEU A 14 1.30 11.23 2.13
CA LEU A 14 -0.05 10.69 1.93
C LEU A 14 0.06 9.20 1.61
N ILE A 15 -0.45 8.38 2.52
CA ILE A 15 -0.44 6.91 2.40
C ILE A 15 -1.86 6.47 2.02
N TYR A 16 -2.00 5.77 0.91
CA TYR A 16 -3.25 5.10 0.55
C TYR A 16 -3.13 3.59 0.69
N ASN A 17 -4.06 2.97 1.40
CA ASN A 17 -4.15 1.52 1.51
C ASN A 17 -5.62 1.06 1.52
N SER A 18 -5.84 -0.26 1.63
CA SER A 18 -7.20 -0.85 1.56
C SER A 18 -8.19 -0.26 2.58
N TYR A 19 -7.70 0.29 3.69
CA TYR A 19 -8.52 0.88 4.75
C TYR A 19 -8.87 2.35 4.50
N GLY A 20 -8.05 3.07 3.73
CA GLY A 20 -8.26 4.50 3.53
C GLY A 20 -7.00 5.28 3.15
N LEU A 21 -7.16 6.61 3.11
CA LEU A 21 -6.07 7.56 3.02
C LEU A 21 -5.63 7.99 4.42
N VAL A 22 -4.32 8.05 4.64
CA VAL A 22 -3.71 8.55 5.88
C VAL A 22 -2.71 9.63 5.52
N LEU A 23 -2.89 10.84 6.06
CA LEU A 23 -1.88 11.90 5.98
C LEU A 23 -0.98 11.86 7.22
N VAL A 24 0.31 11.68 7.01
CA VAL A 24 1.35 11.60 8.04
C VAL A 24 2.25 12.82 7.97
N GLU A 25 2.52 13.44 9.11
CA GLU A 25 3.49 14.52 9.28
C GLU A 25 4.80 13.97 9.83
N HIS A 26 5.91 14.38 9.21
CA HIS A 26 7.27 14.02 9.62
C HIS A 26 7.97 15.21 10.27
N ASN A 27 8.52 14.98 11.46
CA ASN A 27 9.42 15.93 12.08
C ASN A 27 10.88 15.61 11.75
N HIS A 28 11.71 16.63 11.83
CA HIS A 28 13.16 16.47 11.66
C HIS A 28 13.79 15.78 12.88
N PHE A 29 14.86 15.02 12.65
CA PHE A 29 15.76 14.61 13.73
C PHE A 29 16.77 15.71 14.02
N GLU A 30 16.94 16.07 15.28
CA GLU A 30 17.98 17.03 15.67
C GLU A 30 19.39 16.51 15.35
N SER A 31 19.66 15.23 15.57
CA SER A 31 20.90 14.55 15.14
C SER A 31 20.74 13.03 15.13
N LYS A 32 21.64 12.32 14.44
CA LYS A 32 21.68 10.85 14.40
C LYS A 32 21.91 10.27 15.79
N GLU A 33 22.85 10.82 16.55
CA GLU A 33 23.17 10.36 17.91
C GLU A 33 21.96 10.50 18.84
N LYS A 34 21.23 11.63 18.75
CA LYS A 34 20.06 11.89 19.58
C LYS A 34 18.89 11.00 19.19
N ALA A 35 18.67 10.77 17.90
CA ALA A 35 17.62 9.87 17.42
C ALA A 35 17.82 8.42 17.90
N ILE A 36 19.06 7.93 17.89
CA ILE A 36 19.40 6.59 18.38
C ILE A 36 19.24 6.52 19.91
N LYS A 37 19.74 7.52 20.63
CA LYS A 37 19.70 7.54 22.11
C LYS A 37 18.29 7.66 22.67
N GLU A 38 17.43 8.44 22.01
CA GLU A 38 16.05 8.71 22.45
C GLU A 38 15.01 7.77 21.83
N GLU A 39 15.43 6.80 21.00
CA GLU A 39 14.55 5.92 20.21
C GLU A 39 13.45 6.70 19.45
N LYS A 40 13.79 7.91 19.00
CA LYS A 40 12.83 8.77 18.30
C LYS A 40 12.52 8.19 16.92
N ASP A 41 11.25 7.92 16.67
CA ASP A 41 10.73 7.55 15.36
C ASP A 41 10.48 8.79 14.48
N ILE A 42 10.52 8.62 13.17
CA ILE A 42 10.32 9.67 12.15
C ILE A 42 8.86 10.16 12.17
N ILE A 43 7.93 9.26 12.49
CA ILE A 43 6.49 9.51 12.38
C ILE A 43 6.00 10.28 13.59
N SER A 44 5.61 11.53 13.37
CA SER A 44 5.29 12.45 14.46
C SER A 44 3.81 12.61 14.73
N LYS A 45 2.97 12.53 13.68
CA LYS A 45 1.51 12.67 13.84
C LYS A 45 0.74 12.07 12.66
N ARG A 46 -0.36 11.37 12.93
CA ARG A 46 -1.39 11.01 11.94
C ARG A 46 -2.50 12.05 11.98
N ILE A 47 -2.75 12.74 10.88
CA ILE A 47 -3.60 13.94 10.88
C ILE A 47 -5.00 13.65 10.35
N ILE A 48 -5.12 12.86 9.29
CA ILE A 48 -6.41 12.63 8.62
C ILE A 48 -6.51 11.16 8.21
N ILE A 49 -7.60 10.49 8.58
CA ILE A 49 -7.95 9.15 8.08
C ILE A 49 -9.27 9.28 7.32
N GLU A 50 -9.20 9.31 6.00
CA GLU A 50 -10.41 9.13 5.18
C GLU A 50 -10.64 7.62 5.03
N ARG A 51 -11.67 7.11 5.72
CA ARG A 51 -12.00 5.68 5.67
C ARG A 51 -12.82 5.42 4.42
N ASN A 52 -12.39 4.46 3.61
CA ASN A 52 -13.24 3.93 2.54
C ASN A 52 -14.47 3.26 3.18
N ALA A 53 -15.68 3.65 2.76
CA ALA A 53 -16.92 3.02 3.24
C ALA A 53 -16.95 1.50 2.96
N LYS A 54 -16.22 1.05 1.94
CA LYS A 54 -15.99 -0.35 1.61
C LYS A 54 -14.49 -0.59 1.36
N ARG A 55 -13.90 -1.56 2.06
CA ARG A 55 -12.48 -1.94 1.90
C ARG A 55 -12.22 -2.42 0.47
N LYS A 56 -11.24 -1.81 -0.21
CA LYS A 56 -10.77 -2.26 -1.54
C LYS A 56 -9.87 -3.48 -1.40
N ARG A 57 -10.22 -4.59 -2.07
CA ARG A 57 -9.41 -5.83 -2.13
C ARG A 57 -8.53 -5.83 -3.37
N VAL A 58 -7.53 -6.72 -3.39
CA VAL A 58 -6.70 -6.93 -4.58
C VAL A 58 -7.55 -7.31 -5.78
N SER A 59 -8.58 -8.14 -5.61
CA SER A 59 -9.55 -8.49 -6.67
C SER A 59 -10.25 -7.31 -7.32
N ASP A 60 -10.31 -6.17 -6.64
CA ASP A 60 -10.99 -4.96 -7.11
C ASP A 60 -10.02 -4.01 -7.86
N THR A 61 -8.74 -4.36 -7.96
CA THR A 61 -7.74 -3.64 -8.78
C THR A 61 -7.70 -4.23 -10.18
N ASP A 62 -7.16 -3.47 -11.14
CA ASP A 62 -7.03 -3.96 -12.52
C ASP A 62 -6.08 -5.17 -12.60
N ILE A 63 -4.98 -5.13 -11.84
CA ILE A 63 -4.08 -6.30 -11.67
C ILE A 63 -4.84 -7.50 -11.09
N GLY A 64 -5.74 -7.27 -10.12
CA GLY A 64 -6.56 -8.34 -9.56
C GLY A 64 -7.50 -8.98 -10.58
N LYS A 65 -8.04 -8.19 -11.51
CA LYS A 65 -8.84 -8.71 -12.62
C LYS A 65 -7.99 -9.55 -13.56
N ASP A 66 -6.78 -9.09 -13.90
CA ASP A 66 -5.86 -9.84 -14.77
C ASP A 66 -5.45 -11.17 -14.15
N ILE A 67 -5.13 -11.18 -12.85
CA ILE A 67 -4.85 -12.42 -12.11
C ILE A 67 -6.08 -13.34 -12.13
N GLN A 68 -7.29 -12.79 -11.96
CA GLN A 68 -8.51 -13.59 -11.97
C GLN A 68 -8.77 -14.22 -13.34
N LEU A 69 -8.45 -13.52 -14.43
CA LEU A 69 -8.51 -14.06 -15.79
C LEU A 69 -7.53 -15.22 -15.96
N GLN A 70 -6.26 -15.05 -15.57
CA GLN A 70 -5.26 -16.11 -15.64
C GLN A 70 -5.67 -17.35 -14.82
N VAL A 71 -6.25 -17.15 -13.64
CA VAL A 71 -6.78 -18.25 -12.82
C VAL A 71 -7.90 -18.99 -13.54
N ASN A 72 -8.80 -18.28 -14.23
CA ASN A 72 -9.89 -18.90 -14.97
C ASN A 72 -9.37 -19.70 -16.17
N ASP A 73 -8.42 -19.14 -16.91
CA ASP A 73 -7.78 -19.81 -18.05
C ASP A 73 -7.07 -21.09 -17.62
N LEU A 74 -6.30 -21.04 -16.53
CA LEU A 74 -5.63 -22.23 -15.98
C LEU A 74 -6.63 -23.30 -15.51
N LYS A 75 -7.75 -22.90 -14.90
CA LYS A 75 -8.82 -23.83 -14.52
C LYS A 75 -9.47 -24.49 -15.74
N MET A 76 -9.69 -23.73 -16.80
CA MET A 76 -10.21 -24.26 -18.07
C MET A 76 -9.24 -25.22 -18.73
N LEU A 77 -7.96 -24.88 -18.76
CA LEU A 77 -6.90 -25.73 -19.29
C LEU A 77 -6.86 -27.07 -18.53
N LEU A 78 -6.85 -27.00 -17.19
CA LEU A 78 -6.86 -28.18 -16.33
C LEU A 78 -8.12 -29.04 -16.55
N ALA A 79 -9.29 -28.43 -16.68
CA ALA A 79 -10.53 -29.15 -16.94
C ALA A 79 -10.52 -29.84 -18.31
N SER A 80 -9.98 -29.18 -19.34
CA SER A 80 -9.87 -29.71 -20.69
C SER A 80 -8.91 -30.90 -20.75
N PHE A 81 -7.79 -30.80 -20.03
CA PHE A 81 -6.84 -31.90 -19.86
C PHE A 81 -7.49 -33.11 -19.18
N ARG A 82 -8.16 -32.89 -18.04
CA ARG A 82 -8.84 -33.97 -17.29
C ARG A 82 -9.96 -34.66 -18.09
N LYS A 83 -10.59 -33.95 -19.01
CA LYS A 83 -11.61 -34.49 -19.92
C LYS A 83 -11.02 -35.18 -21.15
N GLY A 84 -9.70 -35.20 -21.32
CA GLY A 84 -9.02 -35.77 -22.48
C GLY A 84 -9.20 -34.97 -23.77
N LEU A 85 -9.70 -33.72 -23.68
CA LEU A 85 -9.85 -32.82 -24.84
C LEU A 85 -8.50 -32.28 -25.32
N ILE A 86 -7.52 -32.20 -24.41
CA ILE A 86 -6.14 -31.83 -24.69
C ILE A 86 -5.28 -32.98 -24.19
N LYS A 87 -4.37 -33.48 -25.04
CA LYS A 87 -3.42 -34.54 -24.66
C LYS A 87 -2.16 -33.93 -24.07
N GLU A 88 -1.60 -34.61 -23.07
CA GLU A 88 -0.22 -34.37 -22.65
C GLU A 88 0.70 -34.68 -23.83
N ARG A 89 1.75 -33.87 -23.99
CA ARG A 89 2.73 -34.07 -25.04
C ARG A 89 3.86 -34.97 -24.55
#